data_AF-A0A2M7Z8S8-F1
#
_entry.id   AF-A0A2M7Z8S8-F1
#
_cell.length_a   1.000
_cell.length_b   1.000
_cell.length_c   1.000
_cell.angle_alpha   90.00
_cell.angle_beta   90.00
_cell.angle_gamma   90.00
#
_symmetry.space_group_name_H-M   'P 1'
#
loop_
_entity.id
_entity.type
_entity.pdbx_description
1 polymer ?
#
loop_
_entity_poly.entity_id
_entity_poly.type
_entity_poly.pdbx_seq_one_letter_code
_entity_poly.pdbx_strand_id
1 'polypeptide(L)'
;HLGRSGSWWQNTKARINLFIFGSSGSIGYQFKEEETRSELQKKFRPFESPGKDASLVWKNGEFKISEEESGWVFDYQSALDKLKMDLAAIADNKIELNLRVDQPAVTKTEAEFLRGPAKEIIRLAPVTLVFERPDYYQGRKKFMQTEWPINQEQLKNWLKIKKDSAGIYLGINQEVAGEFLKKIAEAIDTPAQDARFEIKDGRVSEWQSSTDGFVLNIEESGNQIEKLLIAEKAQKINLVLSVDKSKITNNNVNDLGIQQLIGLGESNFSGSPKNRRHNISVGAESLNGLLVKPGEEFSLLAALGEINGETGYKPELVIKGDETIAEYGGGLCQISTTMFRLAINAGLPITQRRNHSYRVGYYEPAGTDATIYSPWPDL
;
A
#
# COMPACT_ATOMS: atom_id res chain seq x y z
N HIS A 1 21.13 -16.04 34.31
CA HIS A 1 22.46 -16.62 34.64
C HIS A 1 22.47 -17.18 36.07
N LEU A 2 22.00 -18.41 36.28
CA LEU A 2 22.06 -19.07 37.59
C LEU A 2 23.34 -19.91 37.68
N GLY A 3 24.12 -19.76 38.77
CA GLY A 3 25.33 -20.55 39.05
C GLY A 3 26.58 -20.27 38.19
N ARG A 4 26.67 -19.07 37.59
CA ARG A 4 27.79 -18.64 36.73
C ARG A 4 28.28 -17.20 36.97
N SER A 5 27.84 -16.53 38.03
CA SER A 5 28.14 -15.11 38.31
C SER A 5 28.95 -14.88 39.59
N GLY A 6 29.25 -15.92 40.38
CA GLY A 6 30.00 -15.81 41.65
C GLY A 6 31.37 -16.51 41.63
N SER A 7 32.03 -16.53 42.78
CA SER A 7 33.28 -17.28 43.01
C SER A 7 33.08 -18.81 42.88
N TRP A 8 34.16 -19.58 42.72
CA TRP A 8 34.10 -21.04 42.52
C TRP A 8 33.22 -21.75 43.56
N TRP A 9 33.39 -21.43 44.84
CA TRP A 9 32.59 -22.01 45.93
C TRP A 9 31.11 -21.60 45.89
N GLN A 10 30.81 -20.35 45.55
CA GLN A 10 29.43 -19.87 45.43
C GLN A 10 28.70 -20.53 44.26
N ASN A 11 29.38 -20.73 43.13
CA ASN A 11 28.80 -21.42 41.97
C ASN A 11 28.58 -22.91 42.25
N THR A 12 29.51 -23.58 42.95
CA THR A 12 29.36 -24.99 43.31
C THR A 12 28.20 -25.20 44.29
N LYS A 13 28.08 -24.37 45.33
CA LYS A 13 26.94 -24.42 46.27
C LYS A 13 25.61 -24.11 45.57
N ALA A 14 25.59 -23.11 44.68
CA ALA A 14 24.40 -22.78 43.89
C ALA A 14 23.98 -23.94 42.98
N ARG A 15 24.93 -24.62 42.33
CA ARG A 15 24.63 -25.79 41.47
C ARG A 15 24.09 -26.98 42.26
N ILE A 16 24.65 -27.26 43.44
CA ILE A 16 24.15 -28.33 44.32
C ILE A 16 22.73 -27.99 44.81
N ASN A 17 22.49 -26.74 45.22
CA ASN A 17 21.14 -26.30 45.61
C ASN A 17 20.14 -26.38 44.45
N LEU A 18 20.53 -25.99 43.24
CA LEU A 18 19.71 -26.12 42.03
C LEU A 18 19.40 -27.58 41.69
N PHE A 19 20.35 -28.49 41.93
CA PHE A 19 20.17 -29.92 41.67
C PHE A 19 19.24 -30.59 42.70
N ILE A 20 19.27 -30.15 43.96
CA ILE A 20 18.47 -30.73 45.05
C ILE A 20 17.07 -30.11 45.12
N PHE A 21 16.94 -28.80 44.91
CA PHE A 21 15.69 -28.06 45.13
C PHE A 21 15.07 -27.49 43.85
N GLY A 22 15.76 -27.56 42.71
CA GLY A 22 15.34 -26.91 41.46
C GLY A 22 15.47 -25.39 41.50
N SER A 23 15.20 -24.74 40.36
CA SER A 23 14.89 -23.31 40.30
C SER A 23 13.69 -23.07 39.42
N SER A 24 12.79 -22.22 39.88
CA SER A 24 11.77 -21.60 39.03
C SER A 24 12.40 -20.45 38.25
N GLY A 25 12.51 -20.61 36.93
CA GLY A 25 12.80 -19.50 36.02
C GLY A 25 11.51 -19.07 35.33
N SER A 26 11.24 -17.78 35.23
CA SER A 26 10.21 -17.29 34.30
C SER A 26 10.79 -17.32 32.89
N ILE A 27 10.05 -17.91 31.95
CA ILE A 27 10.34 -17.74 30.52
C ILE A 27 9.83 -16.35 30.16
N GLY A 28 10.73 -15.48 29.67
CA GLY A 28 10.30 -14.24 29.04
C GLY A 28 9.66 -14.59 27.71
N TYR A 29 8.34 -14.43 27.61
CA TYR A 29 7.60 -14.61 26.37
C TYR A 29 6.84 -13.33 26.02
N GLN A 30 6.62 -13.11 24.73
CA GLN A 30 5.75 -12.06 24.23
C GLN A 30 4.59 -12.74 23.51
N PHE A 31 3.39 -12.61 24.07
CA PHE A 31 2.18 -13.12 23.43
C PHE A 31 1.65 -12.10 22.44
N LYS A 32 1.61 -12.47 21.17
CA LYS A 32 1.10 -11.64 20.10
C LYS A 32 -0.40 -11.82 19.96
N GLU A 33 -1.15 -11.14 20.81
CA GLU A 33 -2.59 -11.32 20.94
C GLU A 33 -3.35 -11.01 19.64
N GLU A 34 -3.07 -9.88 18.99
CA GLU A 34 -3.79 -9.47 17.78
C GLU A 34 -3.51 -10.39 16.58
N GLU A 35 -2.26 -10.83 16.41
CA GLU A 35 -1.91 -11.83 15.38
C GLU A 35 -2.63 -13.17 15.65
N THR A 36 -2.65 -13.61 16.91
CA THR A 36 -3.34 -14.84 17.31
C THR A 36 -4.85 -14.74 17.10
N ARG A 37 -5.45 -13.60 17.48
CA ARG A 37 -6.86 -13.30 17.25
C ARG A 37 -7.20 -13.36 15.78
N SER A 38 -6.39 -12.72 14.93
CA SER A 38 -6.59 -12.69 13.48
C SER A 38 -6.56 -14.09 12.88
N GLU A 39 -5.62 -14.94 13.30
CA GLU A 39 -5.54 -16.33 12.86
C GLU A 39 -6.73 -17.18 13.32
N LEU A 40 -7.20 -17.00 14.55
CA LEU A 40 -8.41 -17.66 15.04
C LEU A 40 -9.62 -17.22 14.21
N GLN A 41 -9.84 -15.92 14.03
CA GLN A 41 -10.94 -15.40 13.22
C GLN A 41 -10.88 -15.93 11.79
N LYS A 42 -9.72 -15.94 11.15
CA LYS A 42 -9.55 -16.44 9.79
C LYS A 42 -9.97 -17.92 9.65
N LYS A 43 -9.64 -18.75 10.65
CA LYS A 43 -9.97 -20.18 10.65
C LYS A 43 -11.43 -20.47 11.01
N PHE A 44 -11.99 -19.71 11.95
CA PHE A 44 -13.27 -20.05 12.57
C PHE A 44 -14.46 -19.22 12.10
N ARG A 45 -14.24 -18.09 11.42
CA ARG A 45 -15.29 -17.25 10.82
C ARG A 45 -16.30 -18.00 9.93
N PRO A 46 -15.94 -19.04 9.15
CA PRO A 46 -16.93 -19.82 8.39
C PRO A 46 -17.98 -20.55 9.25
N PHE A 47 -17.74 -20.72 10.55
CA PHE A 47 -18.68 -21.35 11.49
C PHE A 47 -19.47 -20.32 12.32
N GLU A 48 -19.28 -19.02 12.06
CA GLU A 48 -20.01 -17.95 12.72
C GLU A 48 -21.19 -17.49 11.86
N SER A 49 -22.22 -16.99 12.53
CA SER A 49 -23.30 -16.25 11.91
C SER A 49 -23.48 -14.94 12.66
N PRO A 50 -22.71 -13.89 12.34
CA PRO A 50 -22.77 -12.61 13.06
C PRO A 50 -24.18 -12.03 13.10
N GLY A 51 -24.47 -11.29 14.18
CA GLY A 51 -25.72 -10.55 14.30
C GLY A 51 -25.83 -9.50 13.19
N LYS A 52 -27.07 -9.20 12.78
CA LYS A 52 -27.33 -8.16 11.79
C LYS A 52 -28.14 -7.06 12.43
N ASP A 53 -27.59 -5.85 12.37
CA ASP A 53 -28.26 -4.64 12.79
C ASP A 53 -29.50 -4.34 11.94
N ALA A 54 -30.48 -3.69 12.57
CA ALA A 54 -31.54 -3.03 11.85
C ALA A 54 -30.96 -1.99 10.89
N SER A 55 -31.46 -1.97 9.66
CA SER A 55 -30.89 -1.18 8.57
C SER A 55 -31.94 -0.34 7.87
N LEU A 56 -31.50 0.76 7.27
CA LEU A 56 -32.35 1.65 6.49
C LEU A 56 -32.52 1.08 5.07
N VAL A 57 -33.75 0.78 4.67
CA VAL A 57 -34.06 0.18 3.36
C VAL A 57 -35.11 1.00 2.62
N TRP A 58 -34.88 1.29 1.34
CA TRP A 58 -35.86 1.96 0.50
C TRP A 58 -36.84 0.94 -0.11
N LYS A 59 -38.12 1.00 0.28
CA LYS A 59 -39.19 0.13 -0.27
C LYS A 59 -40.49 0.92 -0.45
N ASN A 60 -41.16 0.70 -1.57
CA ASN A 60 -42.46 1.31 -1.90
C ASN A 60 -42.48 2.84 -1.79
N GLY A 61 -41.40 3.50 -2.23
CA GLY A 61 -41.31 4.97 -2.24
C GLY A 61 -40.98 5.61 -0.89
N GLU A 62 -40.63 4.84 0.13
CA GLU A 62 -40.18 5.36 1.41
C GLU A 62 -39.07 4.53 2.06
N PHE A 63 -38.36 5.14 3.00
CA PHE A 63 -37.48 4.42 3.90
C PHE A 63 -38.29 3.61 4.91
N LYS A 64 -37.87 2.37 5.12
CA LYS A 64 -38.32 1.45 6.17
C LYS A 64 -37.10 0.93 6.90
N ILE A 65 -37.29 0.56 8.17
CA ILE A 65 -36.24 -0.08 8.97
C ILE A 65 -36.44 -1.60 8.90
N SER A 66 -35.38 -2.33 8.54
CA SER A 66 -35.38 -3.79 8.61
C SER A 66 -35.39 -4.28 10.05
N GLU A 67 -35.91 -5.47 10.28
CA GLU A 67 -35.72 -6.14 11.57
C GLU A 67 -34.24 -6.48 11.76
N GLU A 68 -33.78 -6.41 13.00
CA GLU A 68 -32.50 -6.93 13.46
C GLU A 68 -32.54 -8.45 13.65
N GLU A 69 -31.40 -9.12 13.50
CA GLU A 69 -31.26 -10.57 13.66
C GLU A 69 -30.12 -10.88 14.64
N SER A 70 -30.40 -11.64 15.71
CA SER A 70 -29.35 -12.15 16.60
C SER A 70 -28.53 -13.21 15.89
N GLY A 71 -27.22 -13.21 16.16
CA GLY A 71 -26.25 -14.13 15.61
C GLY A 71 -25.51 -14.94 16.67
N TRP A 72 -24.49 -15.65 16.24
CA TRP A 72 -23.58 -16.45 17.06
C TRP A 72 -22.15 -16.27 16.55
N VAL A 73 -21.25 -15.88 17.44
CA VAL A 73 -19.81 -15.70 17.14
C VAL A 73 -18.99 -16.38 18.21
N PHE A 74 -17.73 -16.72 17.92
CA PHE A 74 -16.85 -17.27 18.95
C PHE A 74 -16.44 -16.18 19.96
N ASP A 75 -16.36 -16.56 21.23
CA ASP A 75 -15.74 -15.73 22.25
C ASP A 75 -14.21 -15.87 22.18
N TYR A 76 -13.62 -15.20 21.20
CA TYR A 76 -12.16 -15.18 21.03
C TYR A 76 -11.44 -14.59 22.25
N GLN A 77 -12.04 -13.65 22.98
CA GLN A 77 -11.37 -13.05 24.13
C GLN A 77 -11.18 -14.08 25.24
N SER A 78 -12.25 -14.81 25.59
CA SER A 78 -12.16 -15.88 26.59
C SER A 78 -11.16 -16.97 26.18
N ALA A 79 -11.06 -17.29 24.90
CA ALA A 79 -10.08 -18.25 24.39
C ALA A 79 -8.64 -17.73 24.48
N LEU A 80 -8.41 -16.47 24.12
CA LEU A 80 -7.10 -15.82 24.22
C LEU A 80 -6.64 -15.67 25.67
N ASP A 81 -7.55 -15.35 26.58
CA ASP A 81 -7.25 -15.23 28.00
C ASP A 81 -6.86 -16.59 28.60
N LYS A 82 -7.58 -17.66 28.24
CA LYS A 82 -7.18 -19.04 28.60
C LYS A 82 -5.81 -19.40 28.02
N LEU A 83 -5.57 -19.10 26.74
CA LEU A 83 -4.28 -19.37 26.09
C LEU A 83 -3.12 -18.67 26.80
N LYS A 84 -3.31 -17.39 27.18
CA LYS A 84 -2.31 -16.64 27.94
C LYS A 84 -2.04 -17.27 29.31
N MET A 85 -3.09 -17.72 30.01
CA MET A 85 -2.96 -18.38 31.31
C MET A 85 -2.21 -19.71 31.19
N ASP A 86 -2.56 -20.53 30.19
CA ASP A 86 -1.90 -21.81 29.93
C ASP A 86 -0.43 -21.62 29.55
N LEU A 87 -0.11 -20.63 28.70
CA LEU A 87 1.28 -20.29 28.35
C LEU A 87 2.09 -19.80 29.55
N ALA A 88 1.50 -18.98 30.43
CA ALA A 88 2.15 -18.52 31.65
C ALA A 88 2.46 -19.68 32.61
N ALA A 89 1.60 -20.71 32.62
CA ALA A 89 1.76 -21.91 33.44
C ALA A 89 2.58 -23.02 32.75
N ILE A 90 2.97 -22.85 31.48
CA ILE A 90 3.57 -23.91 30.65
C ILE A 90 2.67 -25.17 30.64
N ALA A 91 1.37 -24.95 30.54
CA ALA A 91 0.35 -25.99 30.47
C ALA A 91 -0.06 -26.25 29.01
N ASP A 92 -0.30 -27.52 28.68
CA ASP A 92 -0.76 -27.97 27.36
C ASP A 92 -2.25 -28.37 27.43
N ASN A 93 -3.07 -27.46 27.95
CA ASN A 93 -4.50 -27.69 28.08
C ASN A 93 -5.20 -27.43 26.75
N LYS A 94 -6.29 -28.17 26.48
CA LYS A 94 -7.16 -27.89 25.33
C LYS A 94 -7.95 -26.60 25.57
N ILE A 95 -7.94 -25.71 24.59
CA ILE A 95 -8.72 -24.46 24.62
C ILE A 95 -10.02 -24.67 23.86
N GLU A 96 -11.12 -24.66 24.61
CA GLU A 96 -12.46 -24.74 24.04
C GLU A 96 -12.91 -23.37 23.52
N LEU A 97 -13.27 -23.34 22.23
CA LEU A 97 -13.90 -22.19 21.58
C LEU A 97 -15.41 -22.27 21.74
N ASN A 98 -15.96 -21.41 22.60
CA ASN A 98 -17.39 -21.36 22.85
C ASN A 98 -18.05 -20.29 21.98
N LEU A 99 -19.22 -20.63 21.42
CA LEU A 99 -20.08 -19.66 20.78
C LEU A 99 -20.79 -18.83 21.85
N ARG A 100 -20.90 -17.53 21.59
CA ARG A 100 -21.74 -16.59 22.34
C ARG A 100 -22.76 -15.97 21.39
N VAL A 101 -23.91 -15.58 21.95
CA VAL A 101 -24.90 -14.82 21.19
C VAL A 101 -24.31 -13.47 20.81
N ASP A 102 -24.38 -13.14 19.54
CA ASP A 102 -24.03 -11.83 19.00
C ASP A 102 -25.32 -11.01 18.86
N GLN A 103 -25.54 -10.11 19.80
CA GLN A 103 -26.73 -9.27 19.80
C GLN A 103 -26.52 -8.10 18.83
N PRO A 104 -27.51 -7.76 17.99
CA PRO A 104 -27.42 -6.61 17.12
C PRO A 104 -27.23 -5.33 17.95
N ALA A 105 -26.35 -4.47 17.47
CA ALA A 105 -26.06 -3.19 18.09
C ALA A 105 -27.17 -2.16 17.86
N VAL A 106 -27.96 -2.32 16.80
CA VAL A 106 -29.06 -1.41 16.45
C VAL A 106 -30.35 -2.19 16.30
N THR A 107 -31.38 -1.81 17.07
CA THR A 107 -32.72 -2.37 16.95
C THR A 107 -33.61 -1.54 16.03
N LYS A 108 -34.66 -2.16 15.48
CA LYS A 108 -35.64 -1.49 14.64
C LYS A 108 -36.38 -0.39 15.38
N THR A 109 -36.76 -0.65 16.63
CA THR A 109 -37.49 0.33 17.46
C THR A 109 -36.65 1.58 17.71
N GLU A 110 -35.35 1.41 18.00
CA GLU A 110 -34.43 2.54 18.13
C GLU A 110 -34.29 3.27 16.79
N ALA A 111 -34.11 2.56 15.67
CA ALA A 111 -33.85 3.17 14.38
C ALA A 111 -35.05 3.87 13.70
N GLU A 112 -36.28 3.66 14.17
CA GLU A 112 -37.50 4.13 13.49
C GLU A 112 -37.54 5.66 13.33
N PHE A 113 -37.00 6.42 14.29
CA PHE A 113 -36.99 7.88 14.23
C PHE A 113 -36.07 8.43 13.13
N LEU A 114 -35.11 7.64 12.61
CA LEU A 114 -34.18 8.06 11.56
C LEU A 114 -34.81 8.09 10.15
N ARG A 115 -36.02 7.54 9.98
CA ARG A 115 -36.75 7.55 8.70
C ARG A 115 -37.06 8.97 8.22
N GLY A 116 -37.44 9.86 9.14
CA GLY A 116 -37.72 11.27 8.85
C GLY A 116 -36.49 12.01 8.33
N PRO A 117 -35.39 12.06 9.13
CA PRO A 117 -34.11 12.62 8.69
C PRO A 117 -33.60 12.04 7.37
N ALA A 118 -33.76 10.74 7.14
CA ALA A 118 -33.37 10.11 5.87
C ALA A 118 -34.17 10.64 4.67
N LYS A 119 -35.50 10.83 4.83
CA LYS A 119 -36.36 11.43 3.81
C LYS A 119 -35.96 12.88 3.51
N GLU A 120 -35.51 13.64 4.51
CA GLU A 120 -35.01 15.01 4.32
C GLU A 120 -33.72 15.03 3.51
N ILE A 121 -32.76 14.15 3.84
CA ILE A 121 -31.47 14.09 3.12
C ILE A 121 -31.66 13.79 1.64
N ILE A 122 -32.48 12.80 1.28
CA ILE A 122 -32.69 12.49 -0.15
C ILE A 122 -33.39 13.62 -0.92
N ARG A 123 -34.14 14.50 -0.24
CA ARG A 123 -34.78 15.67 -0.87
C ARG A 123 -33.79 16.78 -1.20
N LEU A 124 -32.59 16.77 -0.62
CA LEU A 124 -31.52 17.71 -0.96
C LEU A 124 -30.96 17.45 -2.36
N ALA A 125 -31.23 16.28 -2.96
CA ALA A 125 -30.74 15.97 -4.30
C ALA A 125 -31.24 16.97 -5.36
N PRO A 126 -30.39 17.38 -6.32
CA PRO A 126 -28.99 16.94 -6.46
C PRO A 126 -28.07 17.61 -5.43
N VAL A 127 -27.21 16.81 -4.79
CA VAL A 127 -26.10 17.31 -3.97
C VAL A 127 -24.85 17.35 -4.85
N THR A 128 -24.19 18.48 -4.94
CA THR A 128 -23.03 18.66 -5.81
C THR A 128 -21.74 18.44 -5.01
N LEU A 129 -20.98 17.42 -5.41
CA LEU A 129 -19.58 17.29 -4.99
C LEU A 129 -18.71 18.18 -5.87
N VAL A 130 -17.81 18.93 -5.26
CA VAL A 130 -16.96 19.92 -5.92
C VAL A 130 -15.53 19.55 -5.67
N PHE A 131 -14.76 19.39 -6.74
CA PHE A 131 -13.31 19.29 -6.65
C PHE A 131 -12.71 20.57 -7.20
N GLU A 132 -11.84 21.20 -6.41
CA GLU A 132 -11.14 22.41 -6.78
C GLU A 132 -9.64 22.18 -6.60
N ARG A 133 -8.88 22.30 -7.69
CA ARG A 133 -7.41 22.23 -7.66
C ARG A 133 -6.78 23.46 -8.28
N PRO A 134 -5.59 23.88 -7.82
CA PRO A 134 -4.85 24.92 -8.50
C PRO A 134 -4.38 24.42 -9.87
N ASP A 135 -4.53 25.27 -10.88
CA ASP A 135 -4.05 25.10 -12.24
C ASP A 135 -3.17 26.30 -12.59
N TYR A 136 -1.96 26.02 -13.06
CA TYR A 136 -0.95 27.02 -13.34
C TYR A 136 -0.82 27.19 -14.85
N TYR A 137 -1.54 28.18 -15.40
CA TYR A 137 -1.44 28.55 -16.80
C TYR A 137 -0.69 29.87 -16.95
N GLN A 138 0.43 29.86 -17.69
CA GLN A 138 1.25 31.06 -17.96
C GLN A 138 1.66 31.83 -16.69
N GLY A 139 2.02 31.12 -15.61
CA GLY A 139 2.46 31.73 -14.35
C GLY A 139 1.36 32.40 -13.52
N ARG A 140 0.08 32.28 -13.92
CA ARG A 140 -1.08 32.73 -13.13
C ARG A 140 -1.77 31.52 -12.50
N LYS A 141 -1.98 31.58 -11.19
CA LYS A 141 -2.76 30.58 -10.45
C LYS A 141 -4.25 30.77 -10.80
N LYS A 142 -4.82 29.82 -11.51
CA LYS A 142 -6.27 29.64 -11.66
C LYS A 142 -6.70 28.44 -10.82
N PHE A 143 -7.99 28.31 -10.58
CA PHE A 143 -8.54 27.11 -10.00
C PHE A 143 -9.36 26.39 -11.06
N MET A 144 -9.04 25.12 -11.28
CA MET A 144 -9.90 24.23 -12.04
C MET A 144 -10.92 23.63 -11.08
N GLN A 145 -12.19 23.82 -11.42
CA GLN A 145 -13.30 23.28 -10.67
C GLN A 145 -14.00 22.23 -11.51
N THR A 146 -14.27 21.07 -10.92
CA THR A 146 -15.08 20.01 -11.51
C THR A 146 -16.18 19.64 -10.52
N GLU A 147 -17.38 19.39 -11.04
CA GLU A 147 -18.57 19.15 -10.24
C GLU A 147 -19.24 17.83 -10.62
N TRP A 148 -19.67 17.06 -9.62
CA TRP A 148 -20.42 15.82 -9.81
C TRP A 148 -21.74 15.90 -9.03
N PRO A 149 -22.88 15.88 -9.73
CA PRO A 149 -24.18 15.84 -9.06
C PRO A 149 -24.46 14.42 -8.53
N ILE A 150 -24.88 14.34 -7.27
CA ILE A 150 -25.34 13.12 -6.61
C ILE A 150 -26.86 13.13 -6.59
N ASN A 151 -27.45 12.19 -7.31
CA ASN A 151 -28.89 12.08 -7.45
C ASN A 151 -29.53 11.35 -6.25
N GLN A 152 -30.87 11.29 -6.23
CA GLN A 152 -31.61 10.65 -5.14
C GLN A 152 -31.30 9.16 -4.99
N GLU A 153 -31.04 8.44 -6.09
CA GLU A 153 -30.75 7.01 -6.04
C GLU A 153 -29.41 6.74 -5.36
N GLN A 154 -28.38 7.53 -5.73
CA GLN A 154 -27.08 7.48 -5.08
C GLN A 154 -27.18 7.82 -3.60
N LEU A 155 -27.90 8.90 -3.23
CA LEU A 155 -28.11 9.25 -1.81
C LEU A 155 -28.82 8.13 -1.04
N LYS A 156 -29.84 7.47 -1.61
CA LYS A 156 -30.51 6.33 -0.97
C LYS A 156 -29.54 5.19 -0.66
N ASN A 157 -28.61 4.91 -1.57
CA ASN A 157 -27.61 3.85 -1.40
C ASN A 157 -26.47 4.26 -0.45
N TRP A 158 -26.23 5.56 -0.30
CA TRP A 158 -25.22 6.07 0.61
C TRP A 158 -25.72 6.13 2.05
N LEU A 159 -27.01 6.37 2.31
CA LEU A 159 -27.50 6.48 3.68
C LEU A 159 -27.38 5.16 4.44
N LYS A 160 -26.81 5.21 5.66
CA LYS A 160 -26.65 4.06 6.56
C LYS A 160 -26.91 4.49 8.00
N ILE A 161 -27.38 3.56 8.83
CA ILE A 161 -27.46 3.78 10.28
C ILE A 161 -26.10 3.47 10.89
N LYS A 162 -25.60 4.40 11.69
CA LYS A 162 -24.36 4.25 12.45
C LYS A 162 -24.65 4.33 13.94
N LYS A 163 -23.73 3.80 14.74
CA LYS A 163 -23.77 3.85 16.19
C LYS A 163 -22.42 4.30 16.72
N ASP A 164 -22.43 5.23 17.67
CA ASP A 164 -21.28 5.66 18.43
C ASP A 164 -21.58 5.61 19.94
N SER A 165 -20.75 6.27 20.75
CA SER A 165 -20.95 6.37 22.21
C SER A 165 -22.17 7.20 22.63
N ALA A 166 -22.65 8.10 21.77
CA ALA A 166 -23.80 8.96 22.04
C ALA A 166 -25.13 8.33 21.62
N GLY A 167 -25.10 7.36 20.71
CA GLY A 167 -26.26 6.58 20.30
C GLY A 167 -26.22 6.24 18.82
N ILE A 168 -27.40 6.01 18.25
CA ILE A 168 -27.53 5.79 16.82
C ILE A 168 -27.79 7.09 16.07
N TYR A 169 -27.25 7.19 14.87
CA TYR A 169 -27.43 8.35 14.00
C TYR A 169 -27.47 7.94 12.53
N LEU A 170 -28.01 8.82 11.69
CA LEU A 170 -27.96 8.65 10.25
C LEU A 170 -26.57 9.08 9.76
N GLY A 171 -25.84 8.21 9.09
CA GLY A 171 -24.56 8.52 8.47
C GLY A 171 -24.55 8.14 6.98
N ILE A 172 -23.36 8.13 6.40
CA ILE A 172 -23.13 7.58 5.07
C ILE A 172 -22.37 6.26 5.15
N ASN A 173 -22.64 5.37 4.20
CA ASN A 173 -21.90 4.17 3.94
C ASN A 173 -20.60 4.55 3.23
N GLN A 174 -19.52 4.62 4.02
CA GLN A 174 -18.20 5.02 3.53
C GLN A 174 -17.66 4.09 2.44
N GLU A 175 -18.04 2.81 2.43
CA GLU A 175 -17.65 1.88 1.38
C GLU A 175 -18.33 2.24 0.05
N VAL A 176 -19.65 2.42 0.06
CA VAL A 176 -20.43 2.73 -1.15
C VAL A 176 -20.11 4.14 -1.68
N ALA A 177 -19.98 5.13 -0.79
CA ALA A 177 -19.54 6.46 -1.17
C ALA A 177 -18.09 6.45 -1.67
N GLY A 178 -17.22 5.67 -1.00
CA GLY A 178 -15.82 5.48 -1.37
C GLY A 178 -15.64 4.91 -2.76
N GLU A 179 -16.43 3.91 -3.18
CA GLU A 179 -16.40 3.38 -4.55
C GLU A 179 -16.77 4.42 -5.61
N PHE A 180 -17.68 5.35 -5.28
CA PHE A 180 -17.98 6.47 -6.17
C PHE A 180 -16.83 7.49 -6.20
N LEU A 181 -16.23 7.80 -5.04
CA LEU A 181 -15.08 8.69 -4.95
C LEU A 181 -13.85 8.12 -5.66
N LYS A 182 -13.63 6.80 -5.66
CA LYS A 182 -12.56 6.15 -6.43
C LYS A 182 -12.71 6.40 -7.94
N LYS A 183 -13.93 6.31 -8.47
CA LYS A 183 -14.20 6.63 -9.89
C LYS A 183 -13.96 8.10 -10.22
N ILE A 184 -14.23 8.99 -9.26
CA ILE A 184 -13.86 10.41 -9.39
C ILE A 184 -12.34 10.54 -9.40
N ALA A 185 -11.65 9.91 -8.46
CA ALA A 185 -10.19 9.91 -8.32
C ALA A 185 -9.51 9.44 -9.62
N GLU A 186 -9.95 8.33 -10.23
CA GLU A 186 -9.46 7.84 -11.52
C GLU A 186 -9.51 8.89 -12.64
N ALA A 187 -10.45 9.84 -12.59
CA ALA A 187 -10.62 10.86 -13.61
C ALA A 187 -9.84 12.15 -13.34
N ILE A 188 -9.44 12.42 -12.09
CA ILE A 188 -8.88 13.72 -11.69
C ILE A 188 -7.52 13.64 -11.01
N ASP A 189 -7.17 12.48 -10.47
CA ASP A 189 -5.91 12.27 -9.80
C ASP A 189 -4.80 12.46 -10.80
N THR A 190 -3.83 13.26 -10.40
CA THR A 190 -2.61 13.51 -11.17
C THR A 190 -1.47 13.17 -10.24
N PRO A 191 -0.75 12.05 -10.46
CA PRO A 191 0.37 11.69 -9.61
C PRO A 191 1.48 12.74 -9.72
N ALA A 192 2.31 12.84 -8.69
CA ALA A 192 3.48 13.71 -8.75
C ALA A 192 4.42 13.24 -9.87
N GLN A 193 5.06 14.20 -10.55
CA GLN A 193 6.16 13.89 -11.46
C GLN A 193 7.44 14.39 -10.81
N ASP A 194 8.40 13.49 -10.65
CA ASP A 194 9.72 13.85 -10.15
C ASP A 194 10.54 14.57 -11.22
N ALA A 195 11.42 15.48 -10.77
CA ALA A 195 12.35 16.14 -11.67
C ALA A 195 13.30 15.11 -12.31
N ARG A 196 13.53 15.25 -13.62
CA ARG A 196 14.53 14.46 -14.35
C ARG A 196 15.64 15.36 -14.85
N PHE A 197 16.85 14.83 -14.84
CA PHE A 197 18.06 15.58 -15.19
C PHE A 197 18.71 15.04 -16.47
N GLU A 198 19.39 15.91 -17.20
CA GLU A 198 20.24 15.57 -18.34
C GLU A 198 21.63 16.15 -18.14
N ILE A 199 22.64 15.57 -18.80
CA ILE A 199 24.00 16.13 -18.81
C ILE A 199 24.22 16.79 -20.17
N LYS A 200 24.41 18.11 -20.19
CA LYS A 200 24.78 18.91 -21.36
C LYS A 200 26.11 19.61 -21.11
N ASP A 201 27.05 19.47 -22.03
CA ASP A 201 28.40 20.05 -21.94
C ASP A 201 29.13 19.76 -20.61
N GLY A 202 28.93 18.56 -20.07
CA GLY A 202 29.52 18.14 -18.79
C GLY A 202 28.88 18.75 -17.54
N ARG A 203 27.74 19.44 -17.68
CA ARG A 203 26.95 19.99 -16.56
C ARG A 203 25.57 19.36 -16.52
N VAL A 204 25.07 19.15 -15.30
CA VAL A 204 23.70 18.68 -15.09
C VAL A 204 22.73 19.84 -15.31
N SER A 205 21.74 19.64 -16.17
CA SER A 205 20.59 20.54 -16.35
C SER A 205 19.29 19.79 -16.07
N GLU A 206 18.27 20.52 -15.63
CA GLU A 206 16.94 19.96 -15.46
C GLU A 206 16.32 19.76 -16.85
N TRP A 207 15.93 18.53 -17.15
CA TRP A 207 15.24 18.17 -18.38
C TRP A 207 13.72 18.22 -18.20
N GLN A 208 13.24 17.80 -17.03
CA GLN A 208 11.83 17.83 -16.65
C GLN A 208 11.72 18.40 -15.24
N SER A 209 10.90 19.43 -15.06
CA SER A 209 10.63 20.00 -13.74
C SER A 209 9.70 19.12 -12.92
N SER A 210 9.92 19.07 -11.61
CA SER A 210 9.00 18.40 -10.71
C SER A 210 7.65 19.09 -10.69
N THR A 211 6.57 18.32 -10.77
CA THR A 211 5.21 18.82 -10.56
C THR A 211 4.57 18.09 -9.40
N ASP A 212 4.00 18.84 -8.46
CA ASP A 212 3.17 18.27 -7.40
C ASP A 212 1.96 17.59 -8.03
N GLY A 213 1.66 16.40 -7.52
CA GLY A 213 0.45 15.67 -7.81
C GLY A 213 -0.70 16.13 -6.93
N PHE A 214 -1.92 15.91 -7.42
CA PHE A 214 -3.16 16.10 -6.68
C PHE A 214 -3.89 14.77 -6.66
N VAL A 215 -4.14 14.26 -5.46
CA VAL A 215 -4.82 12.99 -5.25
C VAL A 215 -6.03 13.26 -4.37
N LEU A 216 -7.18 12.70 -4.73
CA LEU A 216 -8.38 12.77 -3.90
C LEU A 216 -8.17 11.98 -2.60
N ASN A 217 -8.31 12.64 -1.44
CA ASN A 217 -8.35 11.93 -0.16
C ASN A 217 -9.75 11.35 0.03
N ILE A 218 -9.92 10.06 -0.28
CA ILE A 218 -11.21 9.37 -0.26
C ILE A 218 -11.80 9.33 1.16
N GLU A 219 -10.99 8.98 2.16
CA GLU A 219 -11.45 8.84 3.55
C GLU A 219 -11.91 10.20 4.10
N GLU A 220 -11.07 11.23 3.97
CA GLU A 220 -11.38 12.56 4.49
C GLU A 220 -12.54 13.21 3.71
N SER A 221 -12.62 12.98 2.39
CA SER A 221 -13.77 13.40 1.61
C SER A 221 -15.06 12.71 2.06
N GLY A 222 -15.01 11.41 2.37
CA GLY A 222 -16.13 10.66 2.92
C GLY A 222 -16.59 11.20 4.28
N ASN A 223 -15.65 11.53 5.17
CA ASN A 223 -15.95 12.14 6.46
C ASN A 223 -16.56 13.54 6.30
N GLN A 224 -16.02 14.34 5.37
CA GLN A 224 -16.53 15.67 5.06
C GLN A 224 -17.94 15.63 4.44
N ILE A 225 -18.20 14.66 3.55
CA ILE A 225 -19.54 14.42 3.01
C ILE A 225 -20.51 14.09 4.15
N GLU A 226 -20.17 13.17 5.04
CA GLU A 226 -21.03 12.81 6.17
C GLU A 226 -21.35 14.03 7.02
N LYS A 227 -20.34 14.79 7.42
CA LYS A 227 -20.51 16.00 8.24
C LYS A 227 -21.42 17.02 7.55
N LEU A 228 -21.07 17.43 6.33
CA LEU A 228 -21.76 18.53 5.65
C LEU A 228 -23.15 18.12 5.15
N LEU A 229 -23.31 16.91 4.63
CA LEU A 229 -24.60 16.43 4.14
C LEU A 229 -25.56 16.13 5.30
N ILE A 230 -25.10 15.38 6.31
CA ILE A 230 -25.99 14.89 7.37
C ILE A 230 -26.25 15.98 8.41
N ALA A 231 -25.20 16.62 8.94
CA ALA A 231 -25.33 17.56 10.05
C ALA A 231 -25.74 18.95 9.56
N GLU A 232 -25.16 19.42 8.45
CA GLU A 232 -25.35 20.79 7.97
C GLU A 232 -26.34 20.90 6.80
N LYS A 233 -26.83 19.77 6.27
CA LYS A 233 -27.77 19.72 5.13
C LYS A 233 -27.24 20.46 3.89
N ALA A 234 -25.92 20.49 3.72
CA ALA A 234 -25.27 21.17 2.60
C ALA A 234 -25.60 20.48 1.27
N GLN A 235 -25.95 21.26 0.25
CA GLN A 235 -26.14 20.78 -1.11
C GLN A 235 -24.90 20.92 -1.99
N LYS A 236 -23.85 21.61 -1.49
CA LYS A 236 -22.57 21.78 -2.18
C LYS A 236 -21.45 21.43 -1.22
N ILE A 237 -20.66 20.42 -1.57
CA ILE A 237 -19.66 19.81 -0.69
C ILE A 237 -18.33 19.78 -1.43
N ASN A 238 -17.33 20.46 -0.88
CA ASN A 238 -15.98 20.39 -1.42
C ASN A 238 -15.35 19.05 -1.05
N LEU A 239 -14.69 18.41 -2.01
CA LEU A 239 -13.87 17.22 -1.81
C LEU A 239 -12.50 17.62 -1.28
N VAL A 240 -11.87 16.70 -0.56
CA VAL A 240 -10.59 16.97 0.12
C VAL A 240 -9.44 16.48 -0.74
N LEU A 241 -8.54 17.41 -1.07
CA LEU A 241 -7.33 17.13 -1.84
C LEU A 241 -6.18 16.77 -0.91
N SER A 242 -5.50 15.67 -1.22
CA SER A 242 -4.15 15.41 -0.76
C SER A 242 -3.16 15.88 -1.83
N VAL A 243 -2.15 16.62 -1.42
CA VAL A 243 -1.03 16.95 -2.30
C VAL A 243 -0.06 15.78 -2.26
N ASP A 244 0.09 15.10 -3.38
CA ASP A 244 1.19 14.16 -3.57
C ASP A 244 2.42 14.99 -3.94
N LYS A 245 3.25 15.31 -2.96
CA LYS A 245 4.45 16.11 -3.23
C LYS A 245 5.46 15.27 -3.98
N SER A 246 6.04 15.84 -5.03
CA SER A 246 7.20 15.20 -5.66
C SER A 246 8.28 14.93 -4.60
N LYS A 247 8.88 13.73 -4.67
CA LYS A 247 9.93 13.32 -3.75
C LYS A 247 11.25 14.05 -4.02
N ILE A 248 11.35 14.68 -5.20
CA ILE A 248 12.51 15.43 -5.68
C ILE A 248 12.00 16.79 -6.17
N THR A 249 11.89 17.75 -5.25
CA THR A 249 11.70 19.16 -5.58
C THR A 249 13.06 19.83 -5.55
N ASN A 250 13.47 20.50 -6.62
CA ASN A 250 14.63 21.41 -6.55
C ASN A 250 14.27 22.76 -7.14
N ASN A 251 14.51 23.80 -6.35
CA ASN A 251 14.47 25.17 -6.83
C ASN A 251 15.67 25.48 -7.74
N ASN A 252 16.77 24.70 -7.63
CA ASN A 252 17.95 24.81 -8.48
C ASN A 252 18.71 23.47 -8.57
N VAL A 253 19.05 23.03 -9.78
CA VAL A 253 19.85 21.82 -10.06
C VAL A 253 21.21 21.84 -9.35
N ASN A 254 21.77 23.03 -9.10
CA ASN A 254 23.06 23.18 -8.43
C ASN A 254 23.04 22.77 -6.95
N ASP A 255 21.86 22.70 -6.31
CA ASP A 255 21.72 22.30 -4.91
C ASP A 255 21.86 20.77 -4.72
N LEU A 256 21.83 20.00 -5.81
CA LEU A 256 21.97 18.53 -5.79
C LEU A 256 23.38 18.04 -5.46
N GLY A 257 24.38 18.91 -5.52
CA GLY A 257 25.77 18.54 -5.25
C GLY A 257 26.39 17.60 -6.31
N ILE A 258 25.80 17.49 -7.50
CA ILE A 258 26.36 16.70 -8.59
C ILE A 258 27.51 17.48 -9.24
N GLN A 259 28.74 17.09 -8.93
CA GLN A 259 29.95 17.83 -9.35
C GLN A 259 30.63 17.22 -10.58
N GLN A 260 30.56 15.90 -10.74
CA GLN A 260 31.31 15.17 -11.77
C GLN A 260 30.74 13.78 -12.03
N LEU A 261 31.13 13.18 -13.15
CA LEU A 261 30.91 11.77 -13.44
C LEU A 261 31.77 10.91 -12.50
N ILE A 262 31.14 10.00 -11.75
CA ILE A 262 31.85 9.12 -10.80
C ILE A 262 32.08 7.69 -11.33
N GLY A 263 31.37 7.28 -12.39
CA GLY A 263 31.54 5.97 -13.01
C GLY A 263 30.81 5.88 -14.34
N LEU A 264 31.22 4.92 -15.16
CA LEU A 264 30.63 4.64 -16.47
C LEU A 264 30.52 3.13 -16.64
N GLY A 265 29.34 2.65 -17.04
CA GLY A 265 29.13 1.27 -17.48
C GLY A 265 28.84 1.26 -18.97
N GLU A 266 29.57 0.43 -19.72
CA GLU A 266 29.36 0.27 -21.15
C GLU A 266 29.12 -1.19 -21.49
N SER A 267 28.27 -1.41 -22.49
CA SER A 267 28.02 -2.73 -23.04
C SER A 267 27.60 -2.60 -24.51
N ASN A 268 27.79 -3.66 -25.29
CA ASN A 268 27.55 -3.62 -26.74
C ASN A 268 26.37 -4.50 -27.14
N PHE A 269 25.37 -3.91 -27.79
CA PHE A 269 24.22 -4.60 -28.37
C PHE A 269 24.10 -4.36 -29.89
N SER A 270 25.18 -3.92 -30.55
CA SER A 270 25.24 -3.73 -32.00
C SER A 270 24.90 -5.04 -32.72
N GLY A 271 24.15 -4.94 -33.83
CA GLY A 271 23.69 -6.12 -34.57
C GLY A 271 22.54 -6.91 -33.92
N SER A 272 22.08 -6.51 -32.73
CA SER A 272 20.92 -7.14 -32.08
C SER A 272 19.64 -7.04 -32.92
N PRO A 273 18.69 -7.99 -32.78
CA PRO A 273 17.39 -7.89 -33.44
C PRO A 273 16.64 -6.59 -33.13
N LYS A 274 15.72 -6.20 -34.03
CA LYS A 274 14.98 -4.94 -33.91
C LYS A 274 14.20 -4.82 -32.61
N ASN A 275 13.54 -5.89 -32.17
CA ASN A 275 12.76 -5.89 -30.92
C ASN A 275 13.67 -5.77 -29.69
N ARG A 276 14.78 -6.53 -29.64
CA ARG A 276 15.81 -6.37 -28.60
C ARG A 276 16.29 -4.92 -28.46
N ARG A 277 16.65 -4.25 -29.56
CA ARG A 277 17.11 -2.85 -29.53
C ARG A 277 16.01 -1.89 -29.07
N HIS A 278 14.77 -2.12 -29.50
CA HIS A 278 13.60 -1.35 -29.04
C HIS A 278 13.42 -1.47 -27.53
N ASN A 279 13.44 -2.68 -26.98
CA ASN A 279 13.30 -2.92 -25.55
C ASN A 279 14.42 -2.29 -24.73
N ILE A 280 15.66 -2.35 -25.23
CA ILE A 280 16.80 -1.66 -24.60
C ILE A 280 16.59 -0.14 -24.60
N SER A 281 16.05 0.45 -25.68
CA SER A 281 15.73 1.88 -25.73
C SER A 281 14.68 2.27 -24.69
N VAL A 282 13.55 1.55 -24.66
CA VAL A 282 12.46 1.80 -23.69
C VAL A 282 12.97 1.68 -22.25
N GLY A 283 13.74 0.62 -21.95
CA GLY A 283 14.35 0.46 -20.63
C GLY A 283 15.33 1.59 -20.31
N ALA A 284 16.21 1.97 -21.23
CA ALA A 284 17.15 3.07 -21.00
C ALA A 284 16.45 4.43 -20.79
N GLU A 285 15.38 4.71 -21.51
CA GLU A 285 14.56 5.93 -21.36
C GLU A 285 13.87 6.00 -19.99
N SER A 286 13.46 4.85 -19.43
CA SER A 286 12.91 4.80 -18.08
C SER A 286 13.93 5.16 -17.00
N LEU A 287 15.21 4.82 -17.23
CA LEU A 287 16.31 5.04 -16.29
C LEU A 287 16.99 6.40 -16.45
N ASN A 288 16.91 7.00 -17.65
CA ASN A 288 17.62 8.23 -17.95
C ASN A 288 17.10 9.39 -17.10
N GLY A 289 18.04 10.05 -16.41
CA GLY A 289 17.76 11.21 -15.57
C GLY A 289 17.20 10.91 -14.19
N LEU A 290 17.18 9.63 -13.76
CA LEU A 290 16.84 9.27 -12.38
C LEU A 290 17.89 9.80 -11.41
N LEU A 291 17.41 10.36 -10.30
CA LEU A 291 18.24 10.80 -9.18
C LEU A 291 18.20 9.73 -8.08
N VAL A 292 19.37 9.26 -7.67
CA VAL A 292 19.52 8.35 -6.53
C VAL A 292 20.17 9.13 -5.39
N LYS A 293 19.48 9.24 -4.25
CA LYS A 293 19.96 10.02 -3.10
C LYS A 293 21.11 9.30 -2.38
N PRO A 294 21.98 10.03 -1.66
CA PRO A 294 22.98 9.39 -0.81
C PRO A 294 22.34 8.41 0.18
N GLY A 295 22.79 7.15 0.16
CA GLY A 295 22.28 6.08 1.02
C GLY A 295 20.94 5.46 0.58
N GLU A 296 20.36 5.90 -0.53
CA GLU A 296 19.19 5.26 -1.13
C GLU A 296 19.58 3.93 -1.81
N GLU A 297 18.76 2.91 -1.61
CA GLU A 297 18.92 1.64 -2.31
C GLU A 297 18.21 1.70 -3.67
N PHE A 298 18.98 1.48 -4.73
CA PHE A 298 18.47 1.47 -6.10
C PHE A 298 18.09 0.03 -6.50
N SER A 299 16.89 -0.14 -7.06
CA SER A 299 16.40 -1.39 -7.64
C SER A 299 16.16 -1.18 -9.14
N LEU A 300 16.82 -1.98 -9.97
CA LEU A 300 16.65 -1.89 -11.41
C LEU A 300 15.25 -2.30 -11.85
N LEU A 301 14.69 -3.37 -11.26
CA LEU A 301 13.33 -3.81 -11.56
C LEU A 301 12.29 -2.75 -11.15
N ALA A 302 12.45 -2.12 -9.98
CA ALA A 302 11.55 -1.05 -9.55
C ALA A 302 11.61 0.16 -10.49
N ALA A 303 12.82 0.51 -10.97
CA ALA A 303 13.01 1.63 -11.88
C ALA A 303 12.48 1.36 -13.30
N LEU A 304 12.55 0.11 -13.78
CA LEU A 304 12.00 -0.30 -15.09
C LEU A 304 10.47 -0.39 -15.08
N GLY A 305 9.85 -0.66 -13.92
CA GLY A 305 8.41 -0.82 -13.77
C GLY A 305 7.87 -2.12 -14.37
N GLU A 306 6.60 -2.13 -14.78
CA GLU A 306 6.00 -3.29 -15.43
C GLU A 306 6.61 -3.53 -16.82
N ILE A 307 6.88 -4.80 -17.16
CA ILE A 307 7.50 -5.19 -18.43
C ILE A 307 6.47 -5.93 -19.28
N ASN A 308 5.67 -5.19 -20.04
CA ASN A 308 4.59 -5.73 -20.87
C ASN A 308 4.37 -4.90 -22.14
N GLY A 309 3.37 -5.25 -22.94
CA GLY A 309 3.04 -4.53 -24.17
C GLY A 309 2.49 -3.11 -23.93
N GLU A 310 1.81 -2.88 -22.81
CA GLU A 310 1.18 -1.59 -22.47
C GLU A 310 2.24 -0.53 -22.11
N THR A 311 3.34 -0.98 -21.50
CA THR A 311 4.54 -0.18 -21.20
C THR A 311 5.50 -0.08 -22.39
N GLY A 312 5.10 -0.55 -23.57
CA GLY A 312 5.82 -0.34 -24.83
C GLY A 312 6.91 -1.38 -25.15
N TYR A 313 7.08 -2.41 -24.32
CA TYR A 313 8.00 -3.51 -24.62
C TYR A 313 7.43 -4.44 -25.70
N LYS A 314 8.33 -5.15 -26.38
CA LYS A 314 8.02 -6.11 -27.45
C LYS A 314 8.52 -7.51 -27.12
N PRO A 315 7.87 -8.56 -27.63
CA PRO A 315 8.36 -9.93 -27.48
C PRO A 315 9.74 -10.10 -28.12
N GLU A 316 10.67 -10.65 -27.35
CA GLU A 316 12.04 -10.96 -27.75
C GLU A 316 12.61 -12.07 -26.85
N LEU A 317 13.68 -12.73 -27.28
CA LEU A 317 14.29 -13.82 -26.54
C LEU A 317 14.79 -13.39 -25.13
N VAL A 318 14.33 -14.13 -24.12
CA VAL A 318 14.73 -14.05 -22.70
C VAL A 318 15.29 -15.42 -22.29
N ILE A 319 16.33 -15.41 -21.46
CA ILE A 319 16.89 -16.62 -20.86
C ILE A 319 16.12 -16.91 -19.56
N LYS A 320 15.46 -18.06 -19.47
CA LYS A 320 14.67 -18.47 -18.31
C LYS A 320 15.05 -19.89 -17.89
N GLY A 321 15.74 -20.01 -16.76
CA GLY A 321 16.37 -21.28 -16.37
C GLY A 321 17.41 -21.69 -17.41
N ASP A 322 17.15 -22.80 -18.09
CA ASP A 322 18.03 -23.40 -19.11
C ASP A 322 17.50 -23.21 -20.54
N GLU A 323 16.39 -22.48 -20.71
CA GLU A 323 15.72 -22.28 -22.01
C GLU A 323 15.74 -20.81 -22.45
N THR A 324 15.54 -20.60 -23.75
CA THR A 324 15.43 -19.28 -24.37
C THR A 324 14.06 -19.16 -25.03
N ILE A 325 13.18 -18.33 -24.48
CA ILE A 325 11.80 -18.16 -24.92
C ILE A 325 11.49 -16.70 -25.25
N ALA A 326 10.51 -16.46 -26.11
CA ALA A 326 10.07 -15.11 -26.43
C ALA A 326 9.15 -14.58 -25.32
N GLU A 327 9.59 -13.54 -24.60
CA GLU A 327 8.81 -12.80 -23.61
C GLU A 327 8.94 -11.28 -23.85
N TYR A 328 8.04 -10.48 -23.27
CA TYR A 328 8.18 -9.03 -23.31
C TYR A 328 9.45 -8.60 -22.57
N GLY A 329 10.19 -7.64 -23.11
CA GLY A 329 11.40 -7.12 -22.48
C GLY A 329 12.68 -7.93 -22.72
N GLY A 330 12.67 -8.88 -23.67
CA GLY A 330 13.92 -9.51 -24.12
C GLY A 330 14.96 -8.45 -24.51
N GLY A 331 16.14 -8.52 -23.87
CA GLY A 331 17.20 -7.51 -23.97
C GLY A 331 17.48 -6.72 -22.68
N LEU A 332 16.58 -6.69 -21.70
CA LEU A 332 16.74 -5.92 -20.45
C LEU A 332 17.93 -6.36 -19.58
N CYS A 333 18.36 -7.63 -19.67
CA CYS A 333 19.61 -8.08 -19.02
C CYS A 333 20.87 -7.35 -19.53
N GLN A 334 20.83 -6.76 -20.73
CA GLN A 334 21.88 -5.87 -21.22
C GLN A 334 21.97 -4.60 -20.37
N ILE A 335 20.82 -4.03 -20.00
CA ILE A 335 20.76 -2.86 -19.12
C ILE A 335 21.28 -3.24 -17.73
N SER A 336 20.84 -4.36 -17.17
CA SER A 336 21.37 -4.87 -15.89
C SER A 336 22.89 -5.03 -15.92
N THR A 337 23.43 -5.70 -16.93
CA THR A 337 24.89 -5.84 -17.09
C THR A 337 25.60 -4.47 -17.20
N THR A 338 25.00 -3.50 -17.90
CA THR A 338 25.54 -2.13 -18.02
C THR A 338 25.52 -1.40 -16.68
N MET A 339 24.41 -1.48 -15.95
CA MET A 339 24.22 -0.87 -14.63
C MET A 339 25.14 -1.49 -13.57
N PHE A 340 25.38 -2.79 -13.63
CA PHE A 340 26.30 -3.46 -12.71
C PHE A 340 27.74 -2.97 -12.91
N ARG A 341 28.17 -2.84 -14.17
CA ARG A 341 29.47 -2.25 -14.53
C ARG A 341 29.58 -0.81 -14.07
N LEU A 342 28.52 -0.02 -14.26
CA LEU A 342 28.44 1.35 -13.76
C LEU A 342 28.64 1.39 -12.24
N ALA A 343 27.90 0.58 -11.49
CA ALA A 343 27.94 0.56 -10.04
C ALA A 343 29.32 0.14 -9.50
N ILE A 344 29.93 -0.91 -10.08
CA ILE A 344 31.30 -1.31 -9.73
C ILE A 344 32.30 -0.21 -10.06
N ASN A 345 32.24 0.37 -11.26
CA ASN A 345 33.20 1.39 -11.69
C ASN A 345 33.06 2.69 -10.88
N ALA A 346 31.86 2.98 -10.37
CA ALA A 346 31.60 4.09 -9.46
C ALA A 346 31.98 3.79 -7.99
N GLY A 347 32.37 2.55 -7.68
CA GLY A 347 32.68 2.13 -6.30
C GLY A 347 31.46 2.03 -5.38
N LEU A 348 30.26 1.88 -5.95
CA LEU A 348 29.03 1.75 -5.19
C LEU A 348 28.88 0.34 -4.58
N PRO A 349 28.32 0.22 -3.37
CA PRO A 349 28.08 -1.08 -2.76
C PRO A 349 27.01 -1.85 -3.55
N ILE A 350 27.29 -3.12 -3.83
CA ILE A 350 26.35 -4.04 -4.48
C ILE A 350 25.66 -4.86 -3.40
N THR A 351 24.39 -4.59 -3.14
CA THR A 351 23.57 -5.30 -2.16
C THR A 351 23.01 -6.61 -2.72
N GLN A 352 22.81 -6.66 -4.05
CA GLN A 352 22.41 -7.86 -4.76
C GLN A 352 23.05 -7.96 -6.14
N ARG A 353 23.37 -9.18 -6.59
CA ARG A 353 23.67 -9.46 -8.00
C ARG A 353 23.53 -10.96 -8.27
N ARG A 354 22.97 -11.30 -9.43
CA ARG A 354 22.96 -12.68 -9.95
C ARG A 354 23.51 -12.72 -11.37
N ASN A 355 24.37 -13.69 -11.67
CA ASN A 355 24.83 -13.97 -13.03
C ASN A 355 23.80 -14.80 -13.81
N HIS A 356 23.92 -14.80 -15.13
CA HIS A 356 23.14 -15.68 -16.00
C HIS A 356 23.49 -17.16 -15.78
N SER A 357 22.55 -18.06 -16.10
CA SER A 357 22.73 -19.52 -15.98
C SER A 357 23.89 -20.05 -16.81
N TYR A 358 24.22 -19.38 -17.91
CA TYR A 358 25.35 -19.70 -18.77
C TYR A 358 26.00 -18.44 -19.34
N ARG A 359 27.27 -18.56 -19.71
CA ARG A 359 28.06 -17.46 -20.26
C ARG A 359 27.58 -17.11 -21.67
N VAL A 360 27.40 -15.81 -21.91
CA VAL A 360 27.04 -15.28 -23.22
C VAL A 360 28.09 -14.28 -23.70
N GLY A 361 28.64 -14.50 -24.89
CA GLY A 361 29.83 -13.78 -25.38
C GLY A 361 29.67 -12.27 -25.56
N TYR A 362 28.44 -11.74 -25.62
CA TYR A 362 28.21 -10.29 -25.68
C TYR A 362 28.13 -9.61 -24.30
N TYR A 363 28.24 -10.37 -23.20
CA TYR A 363 28.42 -9.85 -21.84
C TYR A 363 29.87 -9.85 -21.38
N GLU A 364 30.82 -10.02 -22.29
CA GLU A 364 32.24 -9.89 -21.97
C GLU A 364 32.59 -8.47 -21.50
N PRO A 365 33.57 -8.31 -20.59
CA PRO A 365 34.42 -9.37 -20.02
C PRO A 365 33.72 -10.24 -18.96
N ALA A 366 34.13 -11.51 -18.86
CA ALA A 366 33.61 -12.47 -17.90
C ALA A 366 33.63 -11.93 -16.45
N GLY A 367 32.59 -12.27 -15.68
CA GLY A 367 32.42 -11.82 -14.29
C GLY A 367 31.70 -10.49 -14.14
N THR A 368 31.40 -9.80 -15.25
CA THR A 368 30.69 -8.50 -15.23
C THR A 368 29.22 -8.60 -15.65
N ASP A 369 28.68 -9.80 -15.77
CA ASP A 369 27.29 -10.00 -16.17
C ASP A 369 26.34 -9.90 -14.95
N ALA A 370 25.15 -9.38 -15.20
CA ALA A 370 24.06 -9.37 -14.23
C ALA A 370 22.74 -9.67 -14.94
N THR A 371 21.93 -10.53 -14.33
CA THR A 371 20.63 -10.96 -14.84
C THR A 371 19.52 -10.40 -13.98
N ILE A 372 18.39 -10.08 -14.60
CA ILE A 372 17.17 -9.63 -13.94
C ILE A 372 15.97 -10.41 -14.47
N TYR A 373 14.99 -10.65 -13.60
CA TYR A 373 13.69 -11.21 -13.98
C TYR A 373 12.65 -10.73 -12.97
N SER A 374 11.51 -10.21 -13.42
CA SER A 374 10.46 -9.79 -12.48
C SER A 374 9.73 -11.01 -11.91
N PRO A 375 9.53 -11.13 -10.58
CA PRO A 375 9.90 -10.15 -9.54
C PRO A 375 11.32 -10.33 -8.95
N TRP A 376 11.98 -11.47 -9.21
CA TRP A 376 13.38 -11.74 -8.82
C TRP A 376 14.06 -12.65 -9.86
N PRO A 377 15.39 -12.54 -10.09
CA PRO A 377 16.38 -11.69 -9.40
C PRO A 377 16.38 -10.21 -9.84
N ASP A 378 16.93 -9.33 -9.01
CA ASP A 378 17.25 -7.92 -9.29
C ASP A 378 18.78 -7.69 -9.29
N LEU A 379 19.19 -6.48 -9.64
CA LEU A 379 20.55 -5.94 -9.56
C LEU A 379 20.65 -4.82 -8.52
#